data_AF-A0A1E5Q8V0-F1
#
_entry.id   AF-A0A1E5Q8V0-F1
#
_cell.length_a   1.000
_cell.length_b   1.000
_cell.length_c   1.000
_cell.angle_alpha   90.00
_cell.angle_beta   90.00
_cell.angle_gamma   90.00
#
_symmetry.space_group_name_H-M   'P 1'
#
loop_
_entity.id
_entity.type
_entity.pdbx_description
1 polymer ?
#
loop_
_entity_poly.entity_id
_entity_poly.type
_entity_poly.pdbx_seq_one_letter_code
_entity_poly.pdbx_strand_id
1 'polypeptide(L)'
;MTPMIKSLIALVLSIIGVHLVYIGYVRPEAQLALEAARQMGQSAPRDLVVILKDYEQEICLILMFWGAFLILEKCVAILKDRYLFTIDLLDGASEHVEDLKSVLKALGDLPEKVRDTPLVRTLMSSVRRFLITSDVHNTSEAIESSVETLAVKQEAENSMIRYLIWAIPSIGFIGTVRGIGQALSMADKALAGDIAGMTDSLGVAFNSTLVALLISIGLMFLLHQLQRLQDGLVVDTQAYCETFLLNRISTVGSN
;
A
#
# COMPACT_ATOMS: atom_id res chain seq x y z
N MET A 1 -9.47 -17.41 0.75
CA MET A 1 -9.85 -16.34 -0.20
C MET A 1 -8.56 -15.81 -0.83
N THR A 2 -8.44 -15.84 -2.15
CA THR A 2 -7.20 -15.38 -2.82
C THR A 2 -6.99 -13.87 -2.59
N PRO A 3 -5.73 -13.39 -2.58
CA PRO A 3 -5.43 -11.97 -2.34
C PRO A 3 -6.14 -11.04 -3.35
N MET A 4 -6.33 -11.50 -4.58
CA MET A 4 -7.07 -10.78 -5.62
C MET A 4 -8.55 -10.58 -5.25
N ILE A 5 -9.23 -11.60 -4.71
CA ILE A 5 -10.64 -11.51 -4.32
C ILE A 5 -10.82 -10.53 -3.15
N LYS A 6 -9.90 -10.54 -2.18
CA LYS A 6 -9.92 -9.57 -1.07
C LYS A 6 -9.79 -8.13 -1.56
N SER A 7 -8.83 -7.88 -2.45
CA SER A 7 -8.63 -6.56 -3.06
C SER A 7 -9.86 -6.08 -3.82
N LEU A 8 -10.49 -6.96 -4.61
CA LEU A 8 -11.70 -6.63 -5.36
C LEU A 8 -12.87 -6.30 -4.42
N ILE A 9 -13.08 -7.08 -3.36
CA ILE A 9 -14.12 -6.81 -2.36
C ILE A 9 -13.87 -5.47 -1.69
N ALA A 10 -12.62 -5.17 -1.30
CA ALA A 10 -12.26 -3.90 -0.69
C ALA A 10 -12.53 -2.70 -1.63
N LEU A 11 -12.25 -2.85 -2.93
CA LEU A 11 -12.59 -1.84 -3.93
C LEU A 11 -14.10 -1.62 -4.04
N VAL A 12 -14.88 -2.70 -4.16
CA VAL A 12 -16.36 -2.62 -4.26
C VAL A 12 -16.95 -1.97 -3.01
N LEU A 13 -16.46 -2.34 -1.82
CA LEU A 13 -16.89 -1.73 -0.57
C LEU A 13 -16.51 -0.25 -0.50
N SER A 14 -15.33 0.13 -1.00
CA SER A 14 -14.90 1.54 -1.07
C SER A 14 -15.80 2.34 -2.02
N ILE A 15 -16.14 1.78 -3.19
CA ILE A 15 -17.06 2.40 -4.16
C ILE A 15 -18.43 2.61 -3.51
N ILE A 16 -19.05 1.56 -2.98
CA ILE A 16 -20.39 1.63 -2.40
C ILE A 16 -20.39 2.59 -1.20
N GLY A 17 -19.42 2.46 -0.29
CA GLY A 17 -19.34 3.27 0.92
C GLY A 17 -19.20 4.76 0.63
N VAL A 18 -18.24 5.13 -0.23
CA VAL A 18 -18.03 6.53 -0.61
C VAL A 18 -19.23 7.07 -1.39
N HIS A 19 -19.76 6.31 -2.35
CA HIS A 19 -20.89 6.75 -3.16
C HIS A 19 -22.15 7.01 -2.32
N LEU A 20 -22.43 6.15 -1.34
CA LEU A 20 -23.56 6.35 -0.41
C LEU A 20 -23.39 7.60 0.45
N VAL A 21 -22.18 7.88 0.95
CA VAL A 21 -21.88 9.12 1.68
C VAL A 21 -22.03 10.34 0.77
N TYR A 22 -21.65 10.23 -0.50
CA TYR A 22 -21.76 11.32 -1.47
C TYR A 22 -23.21 11.67 -1.78
N ILE A 23 -24.06 10.67 -2.05
CA ILE A 23 -25.48 10.90 -2.35
C ILE A 23 -26.26 11.27 -1.08
N GLY A 24 -25.95 10.66 0.06
CA GLY A 24 -26.70 10.86 1.30
C GLY A 24 -26.35 12.13 2.06
N TYR A 25 -25.11 12.63 1.94
CA TYR A 25 -24.63 13.76 2.75
C TYR A 25 -23.89 14.81 1.93
N VAL A 26 -22.82 14.45 1.22
CA VAL A 26 -21.91 15.45 0.62
C VAL A 26 -22.60 16.33 -0.42
N ARG A 27 -23.30 15.72 -1.39
CA ARG A 27 -23.98 16.47 -2.46
C ARG A 27 -25.18 17.29 -1.96
N PRO A 28 -26.11 16.74 -1.15
CA PRO A 28 -27.26 17.53 -0.69
C PRO A 28 -26.83 18.72 0.17
N GLU A 29 -25.91 18.53 1.12
CA GLU A 29 -25.41 19.62 1.96
C GLU A 29 -24.63 20.67 1.15
N ALA A 30 -23.83 20.25 0.17
CA ALA A 30 -23.16 21.20 -0.72
C ALA A 30 -24.16 22.03 -1.54
N GLN A 31 -25.25 21.42 -2.01
CA GLN A 31 -26.29 22.12 -2.74
C GLN A 31 -27.01 23.14 -1.87
N LEU A 32 -27.38 22.78 -0.64
CA LEU A 32 -28.00 23.69 0.32
C LEU A 32 -27.11 24.89 0.63
N ALA A 33 -25.81 24.66 0.89
CA ALA A 33 -24.85 25.72 1.16
C ALA A 33 -24.68 26.68 -0.05
N LEU A 34 -24.62 26.13 -1.27
CA LEU A 34 -24.52 26.91 -2.50
C LEU A 34 -25.79 27.72 -2.78
N GLU A 35 -26.97 27.14 -2.54
CA GLU A 35 -28.25 27.82 -2.71
C GLU A 35 -28.43 28.96 -1.70
N ALA A 36 -28.08 28.72 -0.44
CA ALA A 36 -28.11 29.75 0.60
C ALA A 36 -27.21 30.93 0.26
N ALA A 37 -25.98 30.67 -0.20
CA ALA A 37 -25.06 31.73 -0.63
C ALA A 37 -25.60 32.51 -1.84
N ARG A 38 -26.19 31.83 -2.82
CA ARG A 38 -26.83 32.47 -3.98
C ARG A 38 -28.00 33.36 -3.58
N GLN A 39 -28.84 32.93 -2.65
CA GLN A 39 -29.96 33.75 -2.15
C GLN A 39 -29.48 35.02 -1.45
N MET A 40 -28.32 34.97 -0.79
CA MET A 40 -27.70 36.12 -0.14
C MET A 40 -26.85 36.99 -1.10
N GLY A 41 -26.75 36.62 -2.38
CA GLY A 41 -25.87 37.29 -3.35
C GLY A 41 -24.39 37.18 -2.99
N GLN A 42 -24.02 36.16 -2.21
CA GLN A 42 -22.67 35.89 -1.75
C GLN A 42 -21.99 34.86 -2.65
N SER A 43 -20.66 34.88 -2.65
CA SER A 43 -19.83 33.88 -3.32
C SER A 43 -19.95 32.51 -2.64
N ALA A 44 -19.64 31.44 -3.39
CA ALA A 44 -19.71 30.08 -2.89
C ALA A 44 -18.89 29.90 -1.59
N PRO A 45 -19.48 29.33 -0.53
CA PRO A 45 -18.79 29.12 0.73
C PRO A 45 -17.69 28.06 0.56
N ARG A 46 -16.60 28.22 1.32
CA ARG A 46 -15.44 27.31 1.26
C ARG A 46 -15.53 26.18 2.28
N ASP A 47 -16.73 25.67 2.50
CA ASP A 47 -16.96 24.56 3.41
C ASP A 47 -16.42 23.27 2.83
N LEU A 48 -15.98 22.35 3.71
CA LEU A 48 -15.36 21.09 3.30
C LEU A 48 -16.26 20.26 2.38
N VAL A 49 -17.56 20.31 2.62
CA VAL A 49 -18.56 19.61 1.82
C VAL A 49 -18.69 20.19 0.40
N VAL A 50 -18.56 21.52 0.26
CA VAL A 50 -18.55 22.20 -1.05
C VAL A 50 -17.26 21.90 -1.81
N ILE A 51 -16.13 21.78 -1.12
CA ILE A 51 -14.84 21.42 -1.71
C ILE A 51 -14.85 19.97 -2.25
N LEU A 52 -15.54 19.07 -1.56
CA LEU A 52 -15.57 17.64 -1.90
C LEU A 52 -16.68 17.23 -2.89
N LYS A 53 -17.64 18.10 -3.20
CA LYS A 53 -18.89 17.72 -3.89
C LYS A 53 -18.74 17.10 -5.28
N ASP A 54 -17.65 17.39 -6.01
CA ASP A 54 -17.52 17.01 -7.42
C ASP A 54 -17.05 15.56 -7.59
N TYR A 55 -17.23 15.03 -8.81
CA TYR A 55 -17.00 13.61 -9.12
C TYR A 55 -15.52 13.21 -9.03
N GLU A 56 -14.61 14.13 -9.34
CA GLU A 56 -13.17 13.87 -9.29
C GLU A 56 -12.71 13.55 -7.86
N GLN A 57 -13.22 14.29 -6.88
CA GLN A 57 -12.97 14.09 -5.45
C GLN A 57 -13.54 12.76 -4.97
N GLU A 58 -14.75 12.39 -5.44
CA GLU A 58 -15.37 11.10 -5.14
C GLU A 58 -14.48 9.94 -5.58
N ILE A 59 -13.99 9.98 -6.83
CA ILE A 59 -13.09 8.96 -7.37
C ILE A 59 -11.78 8.94 -6.57
N CYS A 60 -11.20 10.11 -6.28
CA CYS A 60 -9.95 10.18 -5.50
C CYS A 60 -10.11 9.55 -4.12
N LEU A 61 -11.25 9.77 -3.44
CA LEU A 61 -11.55 9.18 -2.13
C LEU A 61 -11.76 7.67 -2.21
N ILE A 62 -12.44 7.17 -3.25
CA ILE A 62 -12.57 5.72 -3.48
C ILE A 62 -11.19 5.08 -3.61
N LEU A 63 -10.31 5.67 -4.43
CA LEU A 63 -8.94 5.18 -4.62
C LEU A 63 -8.10 5.31 -3.36
N MET A 64 -8.34 6.34 -2.54
CA MET A 64 -7.72 6.51 -1.23
C MET A 64 -8.03 5.34 -0.29
N PHE A 65 -9.31 5.01 -0.10
CA PHE A 65 -9.71 3.93 0.80
C PHE A 65 -9.22 2.57 0.30
N TRP A 66 -9.29 2.33 -1.01
CA TRP A 66 -8.75 1.11 -1.60
C TRP A 66 -7.23 1.00 -1.43
N GLY A 67 -6.48 2.06 -1.75
CA GLY A 67 -5.02 2.11 -1.58
C GLY A 67 -4.60 1.94 -0.12
N ALA A 68 -5.28 2.62 0.80
CA ALA A 68 -5.03 2.49 2.24
C ALA A 68 -5.29 1.07 2.75
N PHE A 69 -6.34 0.40 2.26
CA PHE A 69 -6.61 -1.00 2.59
C PHE A 69 -5.47 -1.93 2.13
N LEU A 70 -5.00 -1.77 0.89
CA LEU A 70 -3.90 -2.58 0.36
C LEU A 70 -2.61 -2.42 1.17
N ILE A 71 -2.30 -1.19 1.59
CA ILE A 71 -1.15 -0.89 2.45
C ILE A 71 -1.35 -1.52 3.83
N LEU A 72 -2.51 -1.30 4.45
CA LEU A 72 -2.79 -1.76 5.80
C LEU A 72 -2.77 -3.29 5.91
N GLU A 73 -3.33 -4.01 4.92
CA GLU A 73 -3.27 -5.48 4.89
C GLU A 73 -1.83 -5.99 4.92
N LYS A 74 -0.94 -5.37 4.14
CA LYS A 74 0.50 -5.72 4.12
C LYS A 74 1.19 -5.36 5.43
N CYS A 75 0.94 -4.18 5.98
CA CYS A 75 1.50 -3.76 7.27
C CYS A 75 1.11 -4.74 8.40
N VAL A 76 -0.17 -5.11 8.48
CA VAL A 76 -0.67 -6.04 9.50
C VAL A 76 -0.05 -7.43 9.31
N ALA A 77 0.12 -7.91 8.09
CA ALA A 77 0.78 -9.19 7.82
C ALA A 77 2.23 -9.20 8.34
N ILE A 78 3.02 -8.16 8.01
CA ILE A 78 4.42 -8.04 8.45
C ILE A 78 4.51 -7.98 9.99
N LEU A 79 3.66 -7.16 10.62
CA LEU A 79 3.67 -7.02 12.08
C LEU A 79 3.23 -8.29 12.81
N LYS A 80 2.30 -9.04 12.23
CA LYS A 80 1.81 -10.30 12.80
C LYS A 80 2.88 -11.38 12.81
N ASP A 81 3.76 -11.40 11.81
CA ASP A 81 4.78 -12.44 11.68
C ASP A 81 6.07 -12.12 12.47
N ARG A 82 6.15 -10.93 13.08
CA ARG A 82 7.35 -10.44 13.77
C ARG A 82 7.79 -11.30 14.96
N TYR A 83 6.87 -12.01 15.62
CA TYR A 83 7.21 -12.91 16.73
C TYR A 83 8.09 -14.09 16.29
N LEU A 84 8.05 -14.49 15.02
CA LEU A 84 8.83 -15.61 14.50
C LEU A 84 10.34 -15.35 14.56
N PHE A 85 10.76 -14.09 14.51
CA PHE A 85 12.17 -13.70 14.62
C PHE A 85 12.74 -13.86 16.04
N THR A 86 11.89 -14.04 17.04
CA THR A 86 12.31 -14.22 18.45
C THR A 86 12.42 -15.70 18.84
N ILE A 87 11.85 -16.60 18.05
CA ILE A 87 11.83 -18.04 18.33
C ILE A 87 12.98 -18.69 17.55
N ASP A 88 13.78 -19.55 18.19
CA ASP A 88 14.73 -20.40 17.47
C ASP A 88 13.97 -21.52 16.76
N LEU A 89 13.67 -21.31 15.48
CA LEU A 89 13.07 -22.30 14.58
C LEU A 89 14.01 -23.47 14.24
N LEU A 90 15.29 -23.37 14.60
CA LEU A 90 16.29 -24.44 14.48
C LEU A 90 16.55 -25.14 15.82
N ASP A 91 15.75 -24.85 16.86
CA ASP A 91 15.86 -25.54 18.15
C ASP A 91 15.65 -27.05 17.95
N GLY A 92 16.63 -27.85 18.36
CA GLY A 92 16.71 -29.29 18.08
C GLY A 92 17.60 -29.73 16.91
N ALA A 93 18.11 -28.83 16.07
CA ALA A 93 19.23 -29.17 15.17
C ALA A 93 20.52 -29.30 15.99
N SER A 94 21.04 -30.48 16.33
CA SER A 94 22.38 -30.52 16.92
C SER A 94 23.45 -30.19 15.85
N GLU A 95 24.73 -30.15 16.24
CA GLU A 95 25.89 -29.94 15.35
C GLU A 95 26.05 -31.04 14.27
N HIS A 96 25.03 -31.85 14.00
CA HIS A 96 25.05 -32.95 13.02
C HIS A 96 24.13 -32.67 11.82
N VAL A 97 24.61 -33.04 10.62
CA VAL A 97 23.89 -32.89 9.34
C VAL A 97 22.55 -33.66 9.31
N GLU A 98 22.46 -34.77 10.05
CA GLU A 98 21.23 -35.57 10.15
C GLU A 98 20.10 -34.82 10.85
N ASP A 99 20.44 -33.93 11.79
CA ASP A 99 19.44 -33.13 12.50
C ASP A 99 18.91 -31.98 11.64
N LEU A 100 19.72 -31.43 10.73
CA LEU A 100 19.27 -30.44 9.74
C LEU A 100 18.19 -31.01 8.79
N LYS A 101 18.26 -32.29 8.43
CA LYS A 101 17.20 -32.96 7.65
C LYS A 101 15.91 -33.07 8.46
N SER A 102 16.02 -33.37 9.75
CA SER A 102 14.86 -33.46 10.64
C SER A 102 14.17 -32.10 10.84
N VAL A 103 14.96 -31.03 11.01
CA VAL A 103 14.44 -29.67 11.14
C VAL A 103 13.81 -29.20 9.83
N LEU A 104 14.41 -29.47 8.67
CA LEU A 104 13.79 -29.14 7.39
C LEU A 104 12.40 -29.79 7.22
N LYS A 105 12.24 -31.04 7.70
CA LYS A 105 10.96 -31.72 7.70
C LYS A 105 9.97 -31.05 8.67
N ALA A 106 10.41 -30.75 9.89
CA ALA A 106 9.59 -30.04 10.88
C ALA A 106 9.10 -28.68 10.38
N LEU A 107 9.97 -27.90 9.71
CA LEU A 107 9.61 -26.64 9.06
C LEU A 107 8.59 -26.84 7.92
N GLY A 108 8.66 -27.96 7.20
CA GLY A 108 7.71 -28.32 6.15
C GLY A 108 6.32 -28.70 6.69
N ASP A 109 6.28 -29.26 7.89
CA ASP A 109 5.06 -29.70 8.60
C ASP A 109 4.37 -28.53 9.36
N LEU A 110 4.99 -27.35 9.42
CA LEU A 110 4.37 -26.15 10.01
C LEU A 110 3.07 -25.78 9.27
N PRO A 111 2.12 -25.12 9.97
CA PRO A 111 0.90 -24.61 9.35
C PRO A 111 1.23 -23.72 8.15
N GLU A 112 0.43 -23.84 7.07
CA GLU A 112 0.68 -23.17 5.78
C GLU A 112 0.94 -21.66 5.92
N LYS A 113 0.23 -20.99 6.83
CA LYS A 113 0.42 -19.56 7.14
C LYS A 113 1.80 -19.21 7.66
N VAL A 114 2.40 -20.08 8.48
CA VAL A 114 3.75 -19.89 9.06
C VAL A 114 4.81 -20.34 8.05
N ARG A 115 4.56 -21.45 7.36
CA ARG A 115 5.46 -21.99 6.33
C ARG A 115 5.65 -21.04 5.15
N ASP A 116 4.61 -20.28 4.79
CA ASP A 116 4.68 -19.30 3.70
C ASP A 116 5.26 -17.95 4.10
N THR A 117 5.64 -17.77 5.36
CA THR A 117 6.32 -16.54 5.78
C THR A 117 7.68 -16.42 5.09
N PRO A 118 8.14 -15.19 4.82
CA PRO A 118 9.44 -14.96 4.20
C PRO A 118 10.59 -15.63 4.95
N LEU A 119 10.58 -15.55 6.28
CA LEU A 119 11.60 -16.14 7.14
C LEU A 119 11.70 -17.66 6.94
N VAL A 120 10.59 -18.38 7.08
CA VAL A 120 10.60 -19.85 6.98
C VAL A 120 10.95 -20.31 5.57
N ARG A 121 10.45 -19.62 4.54
CA ARG A 121 10.79 -19.94 3.14
C ARG A 121 12.29 -19.77 2.86
N THR A 122 12.88 -18.66 3.30
CA THR A 122 14.32 -18.43 3.15
C THR A 122 15.11 -19.48 3.92
N LEU A 123 14.75 -19.73 5.18
CA LEU A 123 15.42 -20.74 6.02
C LEU A 123 15.37 -22.14 5.40
N MET A 124 14.20 -22.59 4.95
CA MET A 124 14.05 -23.89 4.28
C MET A 124 14.85 -23.98 2.99
N SER A 125 14.90 -22.91 2.19
CA SER A 125 15.70 -22.83 0.96
C SER A 125 17.19 -22.99 1.26
N SER A 126 17.68 -22.26 2.26
CA SER A 126 19.09 -22.26 2.66
C SER A 126 19.51 -23.60 3.28
N VAL A 127 18.70 -24.18 4.16
CA VAL A 127 18.95 -25.52 4.72
C VAL A 127 18.98 -26.58 3.62
N ARG A 128 18.05 -26.52 2.65
CA ARG A 128 18.07 -27.43 1.50
C ARG A 128 19.34 -27.29 0.67
N ARG A 129 19.81 -26.06 0.43
CA ARG A 129 21.05 -25.83 -0.31
C ARG A 129 22.24 -26.46 0.42
N PHE A 130 22.38 -26.20 1.72
CA PHE A 130 23.46 -26.78 2.52
C PHE A 130 23.44 -28.32 2.51
N LEU A 131 22.26 -28.94 2.64
CA LEU A 131 22.14 -30.41 2.60
C LEU A 131 22.55 -31.04 1.26
N ILE A 132 22.61 -30.25 0.18
CA ILE A 132 23.03 -30.70 -1.16
C ILE A 132 24.51 -30.42 -1.40
N THR A 133 24.99 -29.23 -1.04
CA THR A 133 26.36 -28.79 -1.35
C THR A 133 27.36 -29.09 -0.25
N SER A 134 26.91 -29.27 0.99
CA SER A 134 27.73 -29.34 2.21
C SER A 134 28.72 -28.20 2.36
N ASP A 135 28.41 -27.05 1.76
CA ASP A 135 29.32 -25.90 1.70
C ASP A 135 28.66 -24.65 2.28
N VAL A 136 29.34 -24.05 3.24
CA VAL A 136 28.89 -22.88 4.00
C VAL A 136 28.85 -21.65 3.09
N HIS A 137 29.81 -21.51 2.18
CA HIS A 137 29.88 -20.37 1.26
C HIS A 137 28.69 -20.37 0.29
N ASN A 138 28.42 -21.49 -0.39
CA ASN A 138 27.25 -21.70 -1.24
C ASN A 138 25.93 -21.47 -0.49
N THR A 139 25.89 -21.75 0.81
CA THR A 139 24.69 -21.51 1.65
C THR A 139 24.50 -20.02 1.94
N SER A 140 25.59 -19.30 2.22
CA SER A 140 25.57 -17.84 2.38
C SER A 140 25.08 -17.15 1.12
N GLU A 141 25.61 -17.52 -0.06
CA GLU A 141 25.15 -16.98 -1.35
C GLU A 141 23.66 -17.29 -1.60
N ALA A 142 23.18 -18.48 -1.19
CA ALA A 142 21.77 -18.83 -1.32
C ALA A 142 20.86 -18.02 -0.38
N ILE A 143 21.33 -17.66 0.81
CA ILE A 143 20.62 -16.74 1.72
C ILE A 143 20.50 -15.37 1.05
N GLU A 144 21.62 -14.80 0.60
CA GLU A 144 21.65 -13.48 -0.05
C GLU A 144 20.72 -13.43 -1.27
N SER A 145 20.80 -14.41 -2.16
CA SER A 145 19.92 -14.51 -3.34
C SER A 145 18.44 -14.66 -2.98
N SER A 146 18.12 -15.39 -1.90
CA SER A 146 16.73 -15.55 -1.43
C SER A 146 16.17 -14.24 -0.85
N VAL A 147 17.00 -13.51 -0.11
CA VAL A 147 16.65 -12.20 0.49
C VAL A 147 16.50 -11.13 -0.59
N GLU A 148 17.36 -11.11 -1.61
CA GLU A 148 17.22 -10.24 -2.78
C GLU A 148 15.91 -10.53 -3.54
N THR A 149 15.63 -11.82 -3.78
CA THR A 149 14.37 -12.25 -4.44
C THR A 149 13.15 -11.81 -3.63
N LEU A 150 13.22 -11.87 -2.29
CA LEU A 150 12.16 -11.38 -1.41
C LEU A 150 11.93 -9.88 -1.57
N ALA A 151 13.00 -9.07 -1.58
CA ALA A 151 12.91 -7.63 -1.76
C ALA A 151 12.29 -7.26 -3.12
N VAL A 152 12.74 -7.90 -4.21
CA VAL A 152 12.17 -7.71 -5.56
C VAL A 152 10.69 -8.07 -5.59
N LYS A 153 10.30 -9.18 -4.95
CA LYS A 153 8.90 -9.61 -4.87
C LYS A 153 8.05 -8.59 -4.11
N GLN A 154 8.50 -8.11 -2.95
CA GLN A 154 7.80 -7.09 -2.17
C GLN A 154 7.58 -5.80 -2.99
N GLU A 155 8.62 -5.37 -3.72
CA GLU A 155 8.53 -4.20 -4.58
C GLU A 155 7.54 -4.41 -5.73
N ALA A 156 7.52 -5.60 -6.34
CA ALA A 156 6.56 -5.95 -7.39
C ALA A 156 5.11 -5.95 -6.87
N GLU A 157 4.87 -6.45 -5.65
CA GLU A 157 3.55 -6.46 -5.03
C GLU A 157 3.02 -5.06 -4.66
N ASN A 158 3.91 -4.08 -4.49
CA ASN A 158 3.56 -2.68 -4.24
C ASN A 158 3.20 -1.92 -5.53
N SER A 159 3.31 -2.54 -6.71
CA SER A 159 3.06 -1.89 -8.01
C SER A 159 1.67 -1.25 -8.14
N MET A 160 0.61 -1.93 -7.69
CA MET A 160 -0.75 -1.39 -7.72
C MET A 160 -0.88 -0.14 -6.84
N ILE A 161 -0.24 -0.14 -5.67
CA ILE A 161 -0.25 1.01 -4.75
C ILE A 161 0.46 2.21 -5.39
N ARG A 162 1.64 1.98 -6.01
CA ARG A 162 2.35 3.03 -6.76
C ARG A 162 1.54 3.59 -7.91
N TYR A 163 0.85 2.70 -8.65
CA TYR A 163 -0.05 3.12 -9.73
C TYR A 163 -1.17 4.02 -9.21
N LEU A 164 -1.80 3.68 -8.10
CA LEU A 164 -2.85 4.50 -7.48
C LEU A 164 -2.34 5.88 -7.06
N ILE A 165 -1.19 5.93 -6.39
CA ILE A 165 -0.57 7.19 -5.93
C ILE A 165 -0.27 8.11 -7.12
N TRP A 166 0.16 7.53 -8.25
CA TRP A 166 0.42 8.26 -9.50
C TRP A 166 -0.88 8.69 -10.21
N ALA A 167 -1.90 7.85 -10.24
CA ALA A 167 -3.14 8.12 -10.97
C ALA A 167 -4.01 9.21 -10.33
N ILE A 168 -4.02 9.30 -9.00
CA ILE A 168 -4.87 10.26 -8.25
C ILE A 168 -4.58 11.72 -8.65
N PRO A 169 -3.32 12.21 -8.69
CA PRO A 169 -3.00 13.54 -9.20
C PRO A 169 -3.50 13.79 -10.63
N SER A 170 -3.43 12.79 -11.50
CA SER A 170 -3.94 12.90 -12.88
C SER A 170 -5.46 13.10 -12.91
N ILE A 171 -6.20 12.42 -12.04
CA ILE A 171 -7.66 12.63 -11.88
C ILE A 171 -7.94 14.05 -11.37
N GLY A 172 -7.16 14.52 -10.40
CA GLY A 172 -7.21 15.91 -9.95
C GLY A 172 -7.02 16.91 -11.08
N PHE A 173 -6.02 16.68 -11.93
CA PHE A 173 -5.73 17.50 -13.11
C PHE A 173 -6.86 17.45 -14.16
N ILE A 174 -7.51 16.30 -14.36
CA ILE A 174 -8.69 16.20 -15.23
C ILE A 174 -9.80 17.15 -14.74
N GLY A 175 -10.07 17.20 -13.43
CA GLY A 175 -11.05 18.14 -12.88
C GLY A 175 -10.62 19.60 -13.02
N THR A 176 -9.32 19.89 -12.97
CA THR A 176 -8.78 21.22 -13.26
C THR A 176 -9.02 21.63 -14.70
N VAL A 177 -8.71 20.75 -15.66
CA VAL A 177 -8.95 20.99 -17.09
C VAL A 177 -10.44 21.21 -17.34
N ARG A 178 -11.31 20.41 -16.71
CA ARG A 178 -12.77 20.60 -16.78
C ARG A 178 -13.21 21.96 -16.24
N GLY A 179 -12.77 22.32 -15.03
CA GLY A 179 -13.18 23.57 -14.38
C GLY A 179 -12.68 24.81 -15.10
N ILE A 180 -11.43 24.80 -15.59
CA ILE A 180 -10.89 25.90 -16.41
C ILE A 180 -11.61 25.99 -17.75
N GLY A 181 -11.86 24.86 -18.43
CA GLY A 181 -12.61 24.85 -19.69
C GLY A 181 -14.01 25.44 -19.53
N GLN A 182 -14.70 25.08 -18.43
CA GLN A 182 -16.00 25.65 -18.09
C GLN A 182 -15.90 27.16 -17.78
N ALA A 183 -14.89 27.59 -17.01
CA ALA A 183 -14.67 29.00 -16.69
C ALA A 183 -14.44 29.84 -17.96
N LEU A 184 -13.62 29.35 -18.89
CA LEU A 184 -13.33 30.02 -20.16
C LEU A 184 -14.55 30.12 -21.08
N SER A 185 -15.43 29.12 -21.08
CA SER A 185 -16.69 29.18 -21.84
C SER A 185 -17.64 30.30 -21.37
N MET A 186 -17.41 30.83 -20.16
CA MET A 186 -18.20 31.89 -19.54
C MET A 186 -17.50 33.26 -19.62
N ALA A 187 -16.40 33.38 -20.39
CA ALA A 187 -15.61 34.60 -20.50
C ALA A 187 -16.43 35.81 -20.99
N ASP A 188 -17.32 35.62 -21.97
CA ASP A 188 -18.15 36.71 -22.50
C ASP A 188 -19.12 37.26 -21.44
N LYS A 189 -19.67 36.40 -20.58
CA LYS A 189 -20.55 36.81 -19.48
C LYS A 189 -19.79 37.56 -18.39
N ALA A 190 -18.57 37.14 -18.10
CA ALA A 190 -17.68 37.83 -17.18
C ALA A 190 -17.32 39.24 -17.68
N LEU A 191 -17.06 39.39 -18.97
CA LEU A 191 -16.84 40.70 -19.61
C LEU A 191 -18.08 41.60 -19.54
N ALA A 192 -19.28 41.01 -19.58
CA ALA A 192 -20.54 41.73 -19.39
C ALA A 192 -20.85 42.06 -17.91
N GLY A 193 -19.98 41.71 -16.97
CA GLY A 193 -20.10 42.02 -15.54
C GLY A 193 -20.59 40.86 -14.67
N ASP A 194 -20.97 39.71 -15.24
CA ASP A 194 -21.38 38.51 -14.50
C ASP A 194 -20.22 37.52 -14.37
N ILE A 195 -19.43 37.68 -13.30
CA ILE A 195 -18.26 36.84 -13.00
C ILE A 195 -18.59 35.61 -12.15
N ALA A 196 -19.81 35.50 -11.62
CA ALA A 196 -20.15 34.48 -10.63
C ALA A 196 -19.92 33.06 -11.18
N GLY A 197 -20.45 32.76 -12.38
CA GLY A 197 -20.29 31.45 -13.02
C GLY A 197 -18.83 31.09 -13.34
N MET A 198 -18.00 32.09 -13.68
CA MET A 198 -16.57 31.89 -13.91
C MET A 198 -15.84 31.55 -12.61
N THR A 199 -16.11 32.30 -11.53
CA THR A 199 -15.47 32.08 -10.22
C THR A 199 -15.84 30.71 -9.62
N ASP A 200 -17.09 30.27 -9.75
CA ASP A 200 -17.52 28.93 -9.34
C ASP A 200 -16.77 27.82 -10.09
N SER A 201 -16.66 27.94 -11.42
CA SER A 201 -15.97 26.96 -12.28
C SER A 201 -14.47 26.87 -11.96
N LEU A 202 -13.85 28.02 -11.66
CA LEU A 202 -12.46 28.07 -11.24
C LEU A 202 -12.26 27.46 -9.84
N GLY A 203 -13.24 27.62 -8.95
CA GLY A 203 -13.28 26.96 -7.64
C GLY A 203 -13.24 25.44 -7.76
N VAL A 204 -14.05 24.86 -8.66
CA VAL A 204 -14.01 23.41 -8.98
C VAL A 204 -12.61 22.99 -9.44
N ALA A 205 -12.00 23.78 -10.32
CA ALA A 205 -10.67 23.46 -10.87
C ALA A 205 -9.59 23.35 -9.77
N PHE A 206 -9.56 24.31 -8.85
CA PHE A 206 -8.60 24.34 -7.74
C PHE A 206 -8.89 23.27 -6.69
N ASN A 207 -10.16 23.07 -6.33
CA ASN A 207 -10.56 22.08 -5.34
C ASN A 207 -10.19 20.65 -5.79
N SER A 208 -10.40 20.33 -7.07
CA SER A 208 -10.04 19.03 -7.64
C SER A 208 -8.54 18.73 -7.48
N THR A 209 -7.67 19.67 -7.83
CA THR A 209 -6.21 19.48 -7.66
C THR A 209 -5.82 19.38 -6.19
N LEU A 210 -6.35 20.27 -5.37
CA LEU A 210 -6.01 20.34 -3.94
C LEU A 210 -6.30 19.01 -3.25
N VAL A 211 -7.51 18.50 -3.43
CA VAL A 211 -7.95 17.24 -2.82
C VAL A 211 -7.14 16.06 -3.33
N ALA A 212 -6.92 15.97 -4.65
CA ALA A 212 -6.13 14.89 -5.23
C ALA A 212 -4.67 14.88 -4.71
N LEU A 213 -4.04 16.05 -4.61
CA LEU A 213 -2.66 16.15 -4.11
C LEU A 213 -2.58 15.78 -2.62
N LEU A 214 -3.50 16.25 -1.79
CA LEU A 214 -3.54 15.89 -0.37
C LEU A 214 -3.68 14.38 -0.17
N ILE A 215 -4.59 13.75 -0.92
CA ILE A 215 -4.79 12.30 -0.90
C ILE A 215 -3.51 11.56 -1.37
N SER A 216 -2.92 11.99 -2.48
CA SER A 216 -1.70 11.37 -3.03
C SER A 216 -0.52 11.46 -2.06
N ILE A 217 -0.32 12.61 -1.41
CA ILE A 217 0.71 12.79 -0.38
C ILE A 217 0.44 11.86 0.81
N GLY A 218 -0.81 11.76 1.28
CA GLY A 218 -1.18 10.85 2.36
C GLY A 218 -0.89 9.38 2.03
N LEU A 219 -1.27 8.92 0.84
CA LEU A 219 -0.98 7.55 0.40
C LEU A 219 0.51 7.30 0.20
N MET A 220 1.25 8.27 -0.36
CA MET A 220 2.71 8.17 -0.51
C MET A 220 3.40 8.02 0.85
N PHE A 221 2.97 8.77 1.85
CA PHE A 221 3.46 8.62 3.21
C PHE A 221 3.19 7.21 3.77
N LEU A 222 1.98 6.67 3.59
CA LEU A 222 1.65 5.32 4.02
C LEU A 222 2.48 4.25 3.29
N LEU A 223 2.71 4.41 1.98
CA LEU A 223 3.58 3.52 1.20
C LEU A 223 5.02 3.57 1.72
N HIS A 224 5.54 4.77 2.00
CA HIS A 224 6.88 4.91 2.56
C HIS A 224 7.03 4.17 3.90
N GLN A 225 6.02 4.25 4.77
CA GLN A 225 6.01 3.52 6.04
C GLN A 225 5.97 2.00 5.82
N LEU A 226 5.23 1.50 4.84
CA LEU A 226 5.22 0.09 4.46
C LEU A 226 6.58 -0.36 3.94
N GLN A 227 7.21 0.43 3.06
CA GLN A 227 8.55 0.13 2.52
C GLN A 227 9.57 -0.01 3.64
N ARG A 228 9.56 0.91 4.62
CA ARG A 228 10.44 0.79 5.80
C ARG A 228 10.25 -0.50 6.60
N LEU A 229 9.00 -0.98 6.71
CA LEU A 229 8.72 -2.26 7.37
C LEU A 229 9.19 -3.45 6.54
N GLN A 230 9.05 -3.37 5.21
CA GLN A 230 9.51 -4.39 4.27
C GLN A 230 11.04 -4.50 4.26
N ASP A 231 11.75 -3.38 4.19
CA ASP A 231 13.21 -3.32 4.28
C ASP A 231 13.71 -3.90 5.60
N GLY A 232 13.04 -3.56 6.72
CA GLY A 232 13.35 -4.15 8.02
C GLY A 232 13.16 -5.67 8.03
N LEU A 233 12.09 -6.19 7.42
CA LEU A 233 11.85 -7.63 7.33
C LEU A 233 12.94 -8.37 6.54
N VAL A 234 13.44 -7.75 5.46
CA VAL A 234 14.53 -8.27 4.63
C VAL A 234 15.81 -8.40 5.46
N VAL A 235 16.18 -7.33 6.18
CA VAL A 235 17.36 -7.30 7.05
C VAL A 235 17.23 -8.31 8.20
N ASP A 236 16.09 -8.34 8.89
CA ASP A 236 15.84 -9.27 10.00
C ASP A 236 15.91 -10.73 9.53
N THR A 237 15.45 -11.02 8.31
CA THR A 237 15.49 -12.38 7.72
C THR A 237 16.92 -12.82 7.43
N GLN A 238 17.74 -11.92 6.87
CA GLN A 238 19.15 -12.20 6.64
C GLN A 238 19.89 -12.44 7.96
N ALA A 239 19.76 -11.51 8.91
CA ALA A 239 20.42 -11.58 10.21
C ALA A 239 20.05 -12.86 10.98
N TYR A 240 18.79 -13.28 10.91
CA TYR A 240 18.34 -14.54 11.49
C TYR A 240 19.05 -15.74 10.86
N CYS A 241 19.13 -15.82 9.53
CA CYS A 241 19.80 -16.93 8.85
C CYS A 241 21.30 -16.95 9.14
N GLU A 242 21.97 -15.80 9.16
CA GLU A 242 23.39 -15.72 9.51
C GLU A 242 23.63 -16.16 10.96
N THR A 243 22.84 -15.66 11.90
CA THR A 243 23.06 -15.93 13.33
C THR A 243 22.72 -17.37 13.72
N PHE A 244 21.60 -17.91 13.23
CA PHE A 244 21.11 -19.22 13.68
C PHE A 244 21.54 -20.37 12.76
N LEU A 245 21.61 -20.15 11.44
CA LEU A 245 21.98 -21.19 10.48
C LEU A 245 23.49 -21.21 10.25
N LEU A 246 24.12 -20.08 9.86
CA LEU A 246 25.55 -20.07 9.49
C LEU A 246 26.45 -20.45 10.67
N ASN A 247 26.18 -19.93 11.87
CA ASN A 247 26.94 -20.28 13.08
C ASN A 247 26.88 -21.79 13.42
N ARG A 248 25.75 -22.45 13.10
CA ARG A 248 25.56 -23.88 13.39
C ARG A 248 26.23 -24.75 12.33
N ILE A 249 26.18 -24.38 11.06
CA ILE A 249 26.82 -25.15 9.98
C ILE A 249 28.34 -24.94 9.89
N SER A 250 28.85 -23.78 10.33
CA SER A 250 30.30 -23.51 10.35
C SER A 250 31.03 -24.34 11.40
N THR A 251 30.37 -24.65 12.51
CA THR A 251 30.86 -25.60 13.53
C THR A 251 30.87 -27.04 12.99
N VAL A 252 29.83 -27.44 12.24
CA VAL A 252 29.78 -28.77 11.59
C VAL A 252 30.88 -28.96 10.54
N GLY A 253 31.14 -27.94 9.71
CA GLY A 253 32.14 -28.02 8.63
C GLY A 253 33.61 -27.94 9.08
N SER A 254 33.86 -27.68 10.38
CA SER A 254 35.20 -27.61 10.97
C SER A 254 35.68 -28.96 11.57
N ASN A 255 34.84 -29.99 11.59
CA ASN A 255 35.15 -31.35 12.04
C ASN A 255 35.25 -32.31 10.85
#